data_AF-A0A558D761-F1
#
_entry.id   AF-A0A558D761-F1
#
_cell.length_a   1.000
_cell.length_b   1.000
_cell.length_c   1.000
_cell.angle_alpha   90.00
_cell.angle_beta   90.00
_cell.angle_gamma   90.00
#
_symmetry.space_group_name_H-M   'P 1'
#
loop_
_entity.id
_entity.type
_entity.pdbx_description
1 polymer ?
#
loop_
_entity_poly.entity_id
_entity_poly.type
_entity_poly.pdbx_seq_one_letter_code
_entity_poly.pdbx_strand_id
1 'polypeptide(L)'
;MGRTVCSLLLLLWTSWGSAFELRYVEPAKLSAPADQRTSSSVDDALPDVVVTEGAGWIRRAWLVFPTRRYDHAILGDDVEAAGVRIELDSNQRLTFLLPGDSVFEDRFPRLVDLDSDGVDEIVLVRSYLENGSALMVLKVKPTGIEPLAESLPIGLAHRWLNPVGVADFDNDGQKELAVVTTPHIGGNLTLYRINGNRLELIHRMPGFSNHRIGSRELGQSAVVDVNGDGVTDLVVPATGFHELRLISVVNGALKELNCVKHSSPISTTLDVRDLDGDGDQDLSYGLSDGRRVELLSP
;
A
#
# COMPACT_ATOMS: atom_id res chain seq x y z
N MET A 1 12.99 18.92 -28.39
CA MET A 1 14.25 18.47 -27.75
C MET A 1 14.06 17.01 -27.40
N GLY A 2 14.80 16.11 -28.08
CA GLY A 2 14.59 14.66 -27.96
C GLY A 2 14.94 14.17 -26.57
N ARG A 3 14.05 13.36 -25.98
CA ARG A 3 14.36 12.56 -24.79
C ARG A 3 15.36 11.49 -25.21
N THR A 4 16.53 11.44 -24.58
CA THR A 4 17.42 10.30 -24.72
C THR A 4 16.84 9.17 -23.88
N VAL A 5 16.00 8.33 -24.49
CA VAL A 5 15.62 7.05 -23.89
C VAL A 5 16.74 6.08 -24.24
N CYS A 6 17.53 5.68 -23.25
CA CYS A 6 18.45 4.59 -23.42
C CYS A 6 17.65 3.30 -23.18
N SER A 7 16.89 2.87 -24.20
CA SER A 7 16.20 1.58 -24.15
C SER A 7 17.25 0.48 -24.18
N LEU A 8 17.50 -0.13 -23.03
CA LEU A 8 18.20 -1.40 -22.97
C LEU A 8 17.11 -2.47 -22.95
N LEU A 9 16.82 -3.08 -24.11
CA LEU A 9 15.87 -4.20 -24.19
C LEU A 9 16.46 -5.40 -23.43
N LEU A 10 16.23 -5.44 -22.12
CA LEU A 10 16.48 -6.63 -21.30
C LEU A 10 15.20 -7.45 -21.34
N LEU A 11 15.17 -8.44 -22.24
CA LEU A 11 14.19 -9.51 -22.20
C LEU A 11 14.45 -10.33 -20.93
N LEU A 12 13.70 -10.05 -19.86
CA LEU A 12 13.69 -10.90 -18.68
C LEU A 12 12.73 -12.06 -18.96
N TRP A 13 13.32 -13.22 -19.29
CA TRP A 13 12.57 -14.44 -19.52
C TRP A 13 12.03 -14.97 -18.19
N THR A 14 10.71 -14.99 -18.04
CA THR A 14 10.05 -15.77 -16.98
C THR A 14 9.93 -17.22 -17.43
N SER A 15 9.75 -18.16 -16.49
CA SER A 15 9.41 -19.55 -16.79
C SER A 15 8.02 -19.73 -17.44
N TRP A 16 7.32 -18.63 -17.74
CA TRP A 16 5.92 -18.58 -18.17
C TRP A 16 5.71 -17.85 -19.52
N GLY A 17 6.78 -17.48 -20.22
CA GLY A 17 6.70 -17.14 -21.66
C GLY A 17 6.46 -15.67 -22.01
N SER A 18 6.22 -14.79 -21.04
CA SER A 18 6.08 -13.35 -21.28
C SER A 18 7.34 -12.60 -20.86
N ALA A 19 7.77 -11.63 -21.68
CA ALA A 19 8.99 -10.86 -21.48
C ALA A 19 8.65 -9.38 -21.24
N PHE A 20 9.07 -8.87 -20.09
CA PHE A 20 8.92 -7.47 -19.74
C PHE A 20 9.87 -6.58 -20.57
N GLU A 21 9.43 -5.37 -20.90
CA GLU A 21 10.35 -4.33 -21.37
C GLU A 21 10.83 -3.47 -20.19
N LEU A 22 12.14 -3.48 -19.91
CA LEU A 22 12.75 -2.63 -18.91
C LEU A 22 13.39 -1.40 -19.56
N ARG A 23 12.90 -0.19 -19.24
CA ARG A 23 13.47 1.08 -19.72
C ARG A 23 14.11 1.83 -18.56
N TYR A 24 15.35 2.28 -18.76
CA TYR A 24 15.98 3.28 -17.90
C TYR A 24 15.84 4.65 -18.55
N VAL A 25 15.09 5.54 -17.90
CA VAL A 25 14.87 6.89 -18.36
C VAL A 25 15.75 7.82 -17.54
N GLU A 26 16.70 8.49 -18.20
CA GLU A 26 17.45 9.57 -17.57
C GLU A 26 16.48 10.68 -17.14
N PRO A 27 16.68 11.29 -15.97
CA PRO A 27 15.83 12.38 -15.55
C PRO A 27 15.92 13.49 -16.60
N ALA A 28 14.83 13.77 -17.30
CA ALA A 28 14.62 15.13 -17.77
C ALA A 28 14.75 16.03 -16.54
N LYS A 29 15.32 17.25 -16.68
CA LYS A 29 15.22 18.29 -15.63
C LYS A 29 13.74 18.52 -15.32
N LEU A 30 13.19 17.72 -14.42
CA LEU A 30 11.80 17.71 -14.02
C LEU A 30 11.83 17.47 -12.53
N SER A 31 11.23 18.43 -11.84
CA SER A 31 10.91 18.41 -10.42
C SER A 31 10.42 17.03 -9.99
N ALA A 32 10.80 16.64 -8.76
CA ALA A 32 10.25 15.49 -8.07
C ALA A 32 8.74 15.39 -8.34
N PRO A 33 8.18 14.19 -8.55
CA PRO A 33 6.73 14.05 -8.58
C PRO A 33 6.22 14.66 -7.28
N ALA A 34 5.46 15.75 -7.42
CA ALA A 34 4.72 16.27 -6.30
C ALA A 34 3.77 15.14 -5.90
N ASP A 35 3.81 14.72 -4.63
CA ASP A 35 2.69 14.03 -4.02
C ASP A 35 1.48 14.97 -4.20
N GLN A 36 0.68 14.74 -5.25
CA GLN A 36 -0.48 15.59 -5.57
C GLN A 36 -1.64 15.32 -4.62
N ARG A 37 -1.36 14.79 -3.43
CA ARG A 37 -2.30 14.75 -2.33
C ARG A 37 -2.20 16.09 -1.62
N THR A 38 -3.03 17.03 -2.05
CA THR A 38 -3.14 18.32 -1.38
C THR A 38 -3.56 18.09 0.07
N SER A 39 -2.74 18.52 1.03
CA SER A 39 -3.18 18.69 2.41
C SER A 39 -4.35 19.68 2.40
N SER A 40 -5.58 19.18 2.51
CA SER A 40 -6.74 20.03 2.66
C SER A 40 -6.89 20.37 4.14
N SER A 41 -7.24 21.62 4.46
CA SER A 41 -7.55 22.01 5.84
C SER A 41 -8.91 21.43 6.22
N VAL A 42 -8.91 20.16 6.61
CA VAL A 42 -10.08 19.46 7.16
C VAL A 42 -10.03 19.49 8.68
N ASP A 43 -11.20 19.60 9.30
CA ASP A 43 -11.34 19.80 10.74
C ASP A 43 -10.71 18.65 11.53
N ASP A 44 -10.02 19.00 12.62
CA ASP A 44 -9.37 18.10 13.58
C ASP A 44 -8.32 17.15 13.01
N ALA A 45 -7.83 17.38 11.78
CA ALA A 45 -6.97 16.41 11.13
C ALA A 45 -5.50 16.47 11.57
N LEU A 46 -4.74 15.44 11.17
CA LEU A 46 -3.28 15.44 11.35
C LEU A 46 -2.63 16.58 10.55
N PRO A 47 -1.48 17.12 11.03
CA PRO A 47 -0.79 18.22 10.36
C PRO A 47 -0.45 17.97 8.89
N ASP A 48 -0.23 16.72 8.50
CA ASP A 48 0.14 16.29 7.14
C ASP A 48 -0.89 15.34 6.51
N VAL A 49 -2.13 15.36 7.02
CA VAL A 49 -3.15 14.40 6.63
C VAL A 49 -3.30 14.36 5.11
N VAL A 50 -3.44 13.15 4.60
CA VAL A 50 -3.88 12.93 3.23
C VAL A 50 -5.35 12.55 3.28
N VAL A 51 -6.19 13.35 2.63
CA VAL A 51 -7.61 13.03 2.47
C VAL A 51 -7.75 12.03 1.33
N THR A 52 -8.40 10.90 1.61
CA THR A 52 -8.78 9.92 0.60
C THR A 52 -10.09 10.32 -0.02
N GLU A 53 -10.10 10.53 -1.32
CA GLU A 53 -11.31 10.76 -2.12
C GLU A 53 -11.95 9.42 -2.48
N GLY A 54 -13.27 9.31 -2.26
CA GLY A 54 -14.06 8.12 -2.56
C GLY A 54 -15.04 8.37 -3.72
N ALA A 55 -15.33 7.32 -4.48
CA ALA A 55 -16.22 7.38 -5.64
C ALA A 55 -17.68 7.07 -5.30
N GLY A 56 -17.93 6.37 -4.19
CA GLY A 56 -19.23 5.85 -3.78
C GLY A 56 -19.90 6.65 -2.66
N TRP A 57 -20.51 5.92 -1.72
CA TRP A 57 -21.25 6.48 -0.59
C TRP A 57 -20.34 7.31 0.34
N ILE A 58 -19.10 6.87 0.54
CA ILE A 58 -18.05 7.63 1.21
C ILE A 58 -17.42 8.55 0.17
N ARG A 59 -17.49 9.87 0.37
CA ARG A 59 -16.87 10.87 -0.52
C ARG A 59 -15.46 11.21 -0.11
N ARG A 60 -15.22 11.33 1.19
CA ARG A 60 -13.92 11.70 1.74
C ARG A 60 -13.65 10.96 3.03
N ALA A 61 -12.41 10.57 3.27
CA ALA A 61 -11.97 9.96 4.53
C ALA A 61 -10.62 10.54 4.96
N TRP A 62 -10.45 10.83 6.25
CA TRP A 62 -9.22 11.38 6.79
C TRP A 62 -9.03 11.03 8.26
N LEU A 63 -7.77 11.03 8.70
CA LEU A 63 -7.39 10.77 10.08
C LEU A 63 -7.55 12.03 10.94
N VAL A 64 -8.02 11.87 12.18
CA VAL A 64 -8.40 12.96 13.08
C VAL A 64 -7.88 12.79 14.50
N PHE A 65 -7.90 13.89 15.24
CA PHE A 65 -7.52 14.02 16.64
C PHE A 65 -6.07 13.61 16.89
N PRO A 66 -5.12 14.47 16.50
CA PRO A 66 -3.69 14.22 16.68
C PRO A 66 -3.35 13.94 18.14
N THR A 67 -2.52 12.94 18.38
CA THR A 67 -2.08 12.54 19.72
C THR A 67 -0.62 12.11 19.74
N ARG A 68 0.02 12.25 20.90
CA ARG A 68 1.41 11.82 21.16
C ARG A 68 1.49 10.66 22.16
N ARG A 69 0.41 9.90 22.30
CA ARG A 69 0.33 8.79 23.28
C ARG A 69 1.15 7.57 22.89
N TYR A 70 1.68 7.54 21.67
CA TYR A 70 2.51 6.50 21.12
C TYR A 70 3.72 7.13 20.45
N ASP A 71 4.93 6.76 20.86
CA ASP A 71 6.18 7.49 20.59
C ASP A 71 7.08 6.76 19.57
N HIS A 72 6.47 6.06 18.62
CA HIS A 72 7.21 5.23 17.66
C HIS A 72 7.92 6.07 16.59
N ALA A 73 7.25 7.12 16.11
CA ALA A 73 7.73 8.04 15.09
C ALA A 73 8.16 7.40 13.76
N ILE A 74 7.51 6.29 13.38
CA ILE A 74 7.90 5.54 12.20
C ILE A 74 7.69 6.33 10.91
N LEU A 75 6.73 7.26 10.91
CA LEU A 75 6.34 8.11 9.78
C LEU A 75 7.04 9.49 9.78
N GLY A 76 8.05 9.68 10.64
CA GLY A 76 8.92 10.87 10.60
C GLY A 76 8.49 12.04 11.48
N ASP A 77 7.40 11.92 12.25
CA ASP A 77 7.08 12.78 13.39
C ASP A 77 6.56 11.94 14.57
N ASP A 78 6.24 12.58 15.69
CA ASP A 78 5.76 11.94 16.92
C ASP A 78 4.23 12.04 17.10
N VAL A 79 3.47 12.17 16.00
CA VAL A 79 2.03 12.48 16.02
C VAL A 79 1.22 11.44 15.28
N GLU A 80 0.34 10.76 16.00
CA GLU A 80 -0.54 9.72 15.47
C GLU A 80 -2.02 10.11 15.58
N ALA A 81 -2.92 9.37 14.92
CA ALA A 81 -4.35 9.67 14.97
C ALA A 81 -5.08 8.91 16.08
N ALA A 82 -5.97 9.58 16.81
CA ALA A 82 -6.88 8.90 17.74
C ALA A 82 -8.18 8.43 17.07
N GLY A 83 -8.46 8.83 15.83
CA GLY A 83 -9.65 8.42 15.10
C GLY A 83 -9.57 8.61 13.60
N VAL A 84 -10.64 8.17 12.92
CA VAL A 84 -10.88 8.40 11.50
C VAL A 84 -12.24 9.08 11.33
N ARG A 85 -12.32 10.02 10.41
CA ARG A 85 -13.54 10.71 10.02
C ARG A 85 -13.81 10.46 8.55
N ILE A 86 -15.09 10.26 8.23
CA ILE A 86 -15.57 10.20 6.85
C ILE A 86 -16.63 11.27 6.61
N GLU A 87 -16.77 11.66 5.36
CA GLU A 87 -17.88 12.44 4.85
C GLU A 87 -18.60 11.61 3.79
N LEU A 88 -19.89 11.40 4.00
CA LEU A 88 -20.77 10.68 3.09
C LEU A 88 -21.24 11.60 1.95
N ASP A 89 -21.81 11.02 0.89
CA ASP A 89 -22.42 11.75 -0.24
C ASP A 89 -23.55 12.72 0.17
N SER A 90 -24.20 12.44 1.29
CA SER A 90 -25.18 13.29 1.95
C SER A 90 -24.58 14.51 2.66
N ASN A 91 -23.25 14.64 2.68
CA ASN A 91 -22.45 15.55 3.51
C ASN A 91 -22.52 15.25 5.02
N GLN A 92 -23.16 14.15 5.43
CA GLN A 92 -23.09 13.69 6.81
C GLN A 92 -21.66 13.26 7.15
N ARG A 93 -21.16 13.71 8.30
CA ARG A 93 -19.86 13.29 8.82
C ARG A 93 -20.03 12.25 9.92
N LEU A 94 -19.30 11.15 9.81
CA LEU A 94 -19.22 10.12 10.84
C LEU A 94 -17.78 10.03 11.35
N THR A 95 -17.60 9.67 12.60
CA THR A 95 -16.26 9.59 13.22
C THR A 95 -16.17 8.34 14.08
N PHE A 96 -15.08 7.61 13.92
CA PHE A 96 -14.70 6.46 14.74
C PHE A 96 -13.50 6.83 15.59
N LEU A 97 -13.56 6.52 16.89
CA LEU A 97 -12.48 6.78 17.85
C LEU A 97 -11.91 5.46 18.33
N LEU A 98 -10.58 5.39 18.38
CA LEU A 98 -9.89 4.30 19.05
C LEU A 98 -9.92 4.48 20.57
N PRO A 99 -9.96 3.37 21.34
CA PRO A 99 -9.66 3.42 22.76
C PRO A 99 -8.26 4.00 23.04
N GLY A 100 -8.02 4.41 24.28
CA GLY A 100 -6.77 5.06 24.69
C GLY A 100 -5.51 4.17 24.62
N ASP A 101 -5.66 2.89 24.34
CA ASP A 101 -4.62 1.85 24.30
C ASP A 101 -4.00 1.64 22.91
N SER A 102 -4.37 2.47 21.93
CA SER A 102 -3.94 2.31 20.54
C SER A 102 -4.04 3.62 19.76
N VAL A 103 -3.44 3.71 18.59
CA VAL A 103 -3.51 4.83 17.65
C VAL A 103 -3.66 4.30 16.24
N PHE A 104 -4.14 5.10 15.28
CA PHE A 104 -3.88 4.82 13.87
C PHE A 104 -2.51 5.42 13.52
N GLU A 105 -1.56 4.55 13.18
CA GLU A 105 -0.21 4.90 12.75
C GLU A 105 -0.14 4.72 11.23
N ASP A 106 -0.79 5.65 10.54
CA ASP A 106 -1.03 5.66 9.09
C ASP A 106 -1.15 7.13 8.62
N ARG A 107 -1.18 7.36 7.30
CA ARG A 107 -1.32 8.73 6.75
C ARG A 107 -2.66 8.98 6.08
N PHE A 108 -3.33 7.92 5.63
CA PHE A 108 -4.63 8.02 4.95
C PHE A 108 -5.43 6.72 5.07
N PRO A 109 -6.76 6.80 5.24
CA PRO A 109 -7.61 5.62 5.17
C PRO A 109 -7.70 5.07 3.75
N ARG A 110 -7.65 3.76 3.56
CA ARG A 110 -7.88 3.14 2.23
C ARG A 110 -9.34 2.72 2.13
N LEU A 111 -10.03 3.16 1.08
CA LEU A 111 -11.44 2.84 0.83
C LEU A 111 -11.53 1.71 -0.19
N VAL A 112 -12.13 0.58 0.19
CA VAL A 112 -12.29 -0.58 -0.68
C VAL A 112 -13.57 -1.33 -0.30
N ASP A 113 -14.46 -1.56 -1.27
CA ASP A 113 -15.57 -2.52 -1.15
C ASP A 113 -15.00 -3.95 -1.02
N LEU A 114 -14.90 -4.47 0.21
CA LEU A 114 -14.26 -5.75 0.50
C LEU A 114 -15.25 -6.92 0.41
N ASP A 115 -16.51 -6.70 0.76
CA ASP A 115 -17.55 -7.73 0.75
C ASP A 115 -18.48 -7.68 -0.48
N SER A 116 -18.20 -6.78 -1.43
CA SER A 116 -18.92 -6.62 -2.70
C SER A 116 -20.39 -6.21 -2.51
N ASP A 117 -20.70 -5.50 -1.42
CA ASP A 117 -22.04 -4.95 -1.16
C ASP A 117 -22.27 -3.57 -1.82
N GLY A 118 -21.23 -3.01 -2.45
CA GLY A 118 -21.24 -1.71 -3.12
C GLY A 118 -20.93 -0.52 -2.21
N VAL A 119 -20.60 -0.76 -0.93
CA VAL A 119 -20.12 0.23 0.02
C VAL A 119 -18.66 -0.05 0.37
N ASP A 120 -17.83 0.97 0.26
CA ASP A 120 -16.43 0.83 0.67
C ASP A 120 -16.31 0.60 2.19
N GLU A 121 -15.54 -0.42 2.57
CA GLU A 121 -14.93 -0.53 3.88
C GLU A 121 -13.69 0.37 4.00
N ILE A 122 -13.29 0.66 5.24
CA ILE A 122 -12.12 1.49 5.54
C ILE A 122 -11.01 0.61 6.11
N VAL A 123 -9.86 0.56 5.43
CA VAL A 123 -8.67 -0.17 5.85
C VAL A 123 -7.61 0.79 6.42
N LEU A 124 -7.13 0.48 7.62
CA LEU A 124 -6.21 1.30 8.40
C LEU A 124 -5.17 0.46 9.15
N VAL A 125 -4.03 1.07 9.48
CA VAL A 125 -3.03 0.50 10.40
C VAL A 125 -3.28 0.99 11.81
N ARG A 126 -3.66 0.08 12.72
CA ARG A 126 -3.84 0.38 14.15
C ARG A 126 -2.63 -0.11 14.93
N SER A 127 -1.94 0.77 15.65
CA SER A 127 -0.84 0.42 16.55
C SER A 127 -1.29 0.41 18.00
N TYR A 128 -1.20 -0.74 18.65
CA TYR A 128 -1.41 -0.87 20.09
C TYR A 128 -0.18 -0.39 20.84
N LEU A 129 -0.38 0.29 21.97
CA LEU A 129 0.74 0.85 22.75
C LEU A 129 1.73 -0.22 23.22
N GLU A 130 1.26 -1.45 23.45
CA GLU A 130 2.08 -2.52 24.01
C GLU A 130 2.29 -3.71 23.05
N ASN A 131 1.39 -3.91 22.07
CA ASN A 131 1.30 -5.14 21.29
C ASN A 131 1.65 -4.99 19.79
N GLY A 132 2.11 -3.80 19.38
CA GLY A 132 2.42 -3.49 17.99
C GLY A 132 1.18 -3.32 17.12
N SER A 133 1.39 -3.24 15.80
CA SER A 133 0.34 -2.93 14.85
C SER A 133 -0.52 -4.12 14.46
N ALA A 134 -1.77 -3.85 14.12
CA ALA A 134 -2.70 -4.73 13.44
C ALA A 134 -3.27 -4.00 12.22
N LEU A 135 -3.71 -4.77 11.23
CA LEU A 135 -4.53 -4.26 10.15
C LEU A 135 -5.98 -4.25 10.62
N MET A 136 -6.68 -3.13 10.46
CA MET A 136 -8.05 -2.94 10.91
C MET A 136 -8.94 -2.60 9.71
N VAL A 137 -10.11 -3.25 9.65
CA VAL A 137 -11.16 -2.97 8.70
C VAL A 137 -12.38 -2.46 9.45
N LEU A 138 -12.89 -1.30 9.03
CA LEU A 138 -14.12 -0.72 9.56
C LEU A 138 -15.23 -0.80 8.51
N LYS A 139 -16.45 -1.14 8.94
CA LYS A 139 -17.65 -1.08 8.11
C LYS A 139 -18.42 0.20 8.40
N VAL A 140 -18.92 0.82 7.34
CA VAL A 140 -19.76 2.02 7.42
C VAL A 140 -21.22 1.64 7.31
N LYS A 141 -22.03 2.12 8.26
CA LYS A 141 -23.48 1.92 8.31
C LYS A 141 -24.18 3.26 8.47
N PRO A 142 -25.49 3.34 8.19
CA PRO A 142 -26.24 4.59 8.39
C PRO A 142 -26.21 5.08 9.85
N THR A 143 -26.01 4.17 10.80
CA THR A 143 -25.96 4.43 12.24
C THR A 143 -24.57 4.82 12.74
N GLY A 144 -23.51 4.70 11.95
CA GLY A 144 -22.14 4.97 12.37
C GLY A 144 -21.10 4.08 11.71
N ILE A 145 -19.88 4.13 12.25
CA ILE A 145 -18.74 3.31 11.83
C ILE A 145 -18.48 2.27 12.92
N GLU A 146 -18.30 1.01 12.56
CA GLU A 146 -18.00 -0.07 13.51
C GLU A 146 -16.85 -0.96 13.00
N PRO A 147 -16.10 -1.65 13.88
CA PRO A 147 -15.11 -2.64 13.46
C PRO A 147 -15.78 -3.79 12.71
N LEU A 148 -15.26 -4.11 11.53
CA LEU A 148 -15.66 -5.30 10.77
C LEU A 148 -14.75 -6.48 11.10
N ALA A 149 -13.44 -6.29 10.91
CA ALA A 149 -12.43 -7.31 11.12
C ALA A 149 -11.08 -6.70 11.51
N GLU A 150 -10.26 -7.46 12.23
CA GLU A 150 -8.91 -7.04 12.62
C GLU A 150 -7.94 -8.22 12.60
N SER A 151 -6.68 -7.98 12.26
CA SER A 151 -5.62 -8.98 12.40
C SER A 151 -5.19 -9.10 13.87
N LEU A 152 -4.51 -10.19 14.23
CA LEU A 152 -3.76 -10.19 15.49
C LEU A 152 -2.67 -9.10 15.45
N PRO A 153 -2.41 -8.40 16.57
CA PRO A 153 -1.26 -7.51 16.69
C PRO A 153 0.06 -8.26 16.46
N ILE A 154 1.03 -7.60 15.83
CA ILE A 154 2.26 -8.24 15.35
C ILE A 154 3.40 -8.29 16.39
N GLY A 155 3.08 -8.26 17.68
CA GLY A 155 4.00 -8.65 18.75
C GLY A 155 4.18 -7.59 19.83
N LEU A 156 5.32 -6.91 19.84
CA LEU A 156 5.69 -5.92 20.85
C LEU A 156 5.33 -4.51 20.39
N ALA A 157 5.30 -3.55 21.31
CA ALA A 157 5.32 -2.12 21.00
C ALA A 157 6.36 -1.80 19.91
N HIS A 158 6.05 -0.77 19.09
CA HIS A 158 6.91 -0.30 17.99
C HIS A 158 7.14 -1.34 16.88
N ARG A 159 6.32 -2.40 16.82
CA ARG A 159 6.21 -3.24 15.63
C ARG A 159 5.13 -2.67 14.74
N TRP A 160 5.49 -2.38 13.51
CA TRP A 160 4.60 -1.75 12.53
C TRP A 160 4.52 -2.57 11.24
N LEU A 161 3.45 -2.36 10.46
CA LEU A 161 3.23 -2.96 9.15
C LEU A 161 2.85 -1.87 8.15
N ASN A 162 3.19 -2.07 6.89
CA ASN A 162 2.77 -1.18 5.81
C ASN A 162 1.90 -1.95 4.81
N PRO A 163 0.69 -1.47 4.47
CA PRO A 163 -0.13 -2.07 3.42
C PRO A 163 0.57 -2.06 2.06
N VAL A 164 0.36 -3.13 1.29
CA VAL A 164 0.78 -3.27 -0.11
C VAL A 164 -0.40 -2.93 -1.02
N GLY A 165 -1.54 -3.56 -0.78
CA GLY A 165 -2.76 -3.39 -1.57
C GLY A 165 -3.82 -4.41 -1.22
N VAL A 166 -4.96 -4.32 -1.92
CA VAL A 166 -6.12 -5.19 -1.74
C VAL A 166 -6.58 -5.64 -3.12
N ALA A 167 -6.70 -6.95 -3.33
CA ALA A 167 -7.23 -7.56 -4.55
C ALA A 167 -7.59 -9.02 -4.26
N ASP A 168 -8.29 -9.65 -5.20
CA ASP A 168 -8.44 -11.11 -5.24
C ASP A 168 -7.15 -11.71 -5.83
N PHE A 169 -6.21 -12.11 -4.94
CA PHE A 169 -4.87 -12.53 -5.36
C PHE A 169 -4.83 -14.00 -5.76
N ASP A 170 -5.85 -14.80 -5.41
CA ASP A 170 -5.93 -16.22 -5.75
C ASP A 170 -7.11 -16.59 -6.67
N ASN A 171 -7.82 -15.59 -7.16
CA ASN A 171 -8.93 -15.68 -8.12
C ASN A 171 -10.09 -16.54 -7.61
N ASP A 172 -10.39 -16.47 -6.31
CA ASP A 172 -11.48 -17.19 -5.66
C ASP A 172 -12.78 -16.36 -5.53
N GLY A 173 -12.74 -15.10 -5.96
CA GLY A 173 -13.84 -14.13 -5.91
C GLY A 173 -13.88 -13.30 -4.64
N GLN A 174 -12.99 -13.53 -3.67
CA GLN A 174 -12.87 -12.74 -2.45
C GLN A 174 -11.59 -11.91 -2.49
N LYS A 175 -11.63 -10.70 -1.90
CA LYS A 175 -10.44 -9.85 -1.81
C LYS A 175 -9.62 -10.20 -0.57
N GLU A 176 -8.32 -10.26 -0.75
CA GLU A 176 -7.31 -10.34 0.30
C GLU A 176 -6.66 -8.98 0.54
N LEU A 177 -6.13 -8.80 1.75
CA LEU A 177 -5.34 -7.64 2.13
C LEU A 177 -3.88 -8.03 2.26
N ALA A 178 -3.01 -7.46 1.42
CA ALA A 178 -1.59 -7.69 1.45
C ALA A 178 -0.86 -6.57 2.22
N VAL A 179 0.08 -6.95 3.08
CA VAL A 179 0.93 -6.03 3.85
C VAL A 179 2.35 -6.56 3.94
N VAL A 180 3.31 -5.67 4.23
CA VAL A 180 4.63 -6.09 4.74
C VAL A 180 4.64 -5.86 6.25
N THR A 181 4.71 -6.95 7.03
CA THR A 181 4.84 -6.87 8.49
C THR A 181 6.30 -6.67 8.90
N THR A 182 6.53 -5.75 9.84
CA THR A 182 7.86 -5.37 10.35
C THR A 182 8.86 -5.04 9.23
N PRO A 183 8.56 -4.12 8.31
CA PRO A 183 9.35 -3.87 7.10
C PRO A 183 10.82 -3.46 7.37
N HIS A 184 11.16 -3.08 8.60
CA HIS A 184 12.50 -2.66 9.01
C HIS A 184 13.29 -3.74 9.76
N ILE A 185 12.67 -4.88 10.07
CA ILE A 185 13.29 -5.94 10.89
C ILE A 185 13.05 -7.31 10.26
N GLY A 186 11.80 -7.79 10.28
CA GLY A 186 11.46 -9.13 9.79
C GLY A 186 11.15 -9.15 8.30
N GLY A 187 10.43 -8.14 7.82
CA GLY A 187 10.17 -7.96 6.40
C GLY A 187 9.40 -9.12 5.76
N ASN A 188 8.17 -9.35 6.21
CA ASN A 188 7.34 -10.44 5.68
C ASN A 188 6.15 -9.91 4.87
N LEU A 189 6.11 -10.23 3.59
CA LEU A 189 4.90 -10.13 2.78
C LEU A 189 3.86 -11.09 3.37
N THR A 190 2.71 -10.56 3.75
CA THR A 190 1.65 -11.28 4.48
C THR A 190 0.32 -10.98 3.83
N LEU A 191 -0.46 -12.01 3.49
CA LEU A 191 -1.81 -11.87 2.97
C LEU A 191 -2.80 -12.29 4.05
N TYR A 192 -3.83 -11.47 4.22
CA TYR A 192 -4.94 -11.72 5.11
C TYR A 192 -6.25 -11.87 4.34
N ARG A 193 -7.11 -12.78 4.80
CA ARG A 193 -8.50 -12.91 4.35
C ARG A 193 -9.46 -12.62 5.50
N ILE A 194 -10.60 -12.00 5.20
CA ILE A 194 -11.66 -11.81 6.20
C ILE A 194 -12.28 -13.18 6.52
N ASN A 195 -12.32 -13.53 7.80
CA ASN A 195 -13.02 -14.70 8.32
C ASN A 195 -13.82 -14.29 9.56
N GLY A 196 -15.11 -14.01 9.37
CA GLY A 196 -15.96 -13.42 10.39
C GLY A 196 -15.44 -12.05 10.82
N ASN A 197 -15.11 -11.89 12.10
CA ASN A 197 -14.59 -10.63 12.65
C ASN A 197 -13.05 -10.57 12.72
N ARG A 198 -12.35 -11.45 11.99
CA ARG A 198 -10.88 -11.51 11.99
C ARG A 198 -10.32 -11.38 10.58
N LEU A 199 -9.13 -10.80 10.51
CA LEU A 199 -8.24 -10.94 9.37
C LEU A 199 -7.32 -12.13 9.63
N GLU A 200 -7.62 -13.25 8.99
CA GLU A 200 -6.85 -14.49 9.12
C GLU A 200 -5.67 -14.48 8.16
N LEU A 201 -4.48 -14.78 8.68
CA LEU A 201 -3.27 -14.91 7.86
C LEU A 201 -3.39 -16.18 7.01
N ILE A 202 -3.36 -16.04 5.69
CA ILE A 202 -3.43 -17.17 4.76
C ILE A 202 -2.09 -17.47 4.08
N HIS A 203 -1.28 -16.43 3.81
CA HIS A 203 0.05 -16.59 3.22
C HIS A 203 1.09 -15.68 3.88
N ARG A 204 2.34 -16.14 3.87
CA ARG A 204 3.51 -15.39 4.34
C ARG A 204 4.75 -15.74 3.54
N MET A 205 5.53 -14.74 3.16
CA MET A 205 6.83 -14.90 2.51
C MET A 205 7.84 -13.87 3.06
N PRO A 206 9.03 -14.29 3.51
CA PRO A 206 10.04 -13.37 4.04
C PRO A 206 10.86 -12.68 2.94
N GLY A 207 11.59 -11.64 3.33
CA GLY A 207 12.62 -11.00 2.49
C GLY A 207 12.17 -9.70 1.81
N PHE A 208 11.18 -9.01 2.35
CA PHE A 208 10.59 -7.81 1.75
C PHE A 208 10.70 -6.58 2.63
N SER A 209 10.75 -5.41 2.01
CA SER A 209 10.63 -4.12 2.70
C SER A 209 9.97 -3.13 1.76
N ASN A 210 8.96 -2.40 2.23
CA ASN A 210 8.25 -1.39 1.43
C ASN A 210 8.14 -0.05 2.18
N HIS A 211 8.94 0.14 3.22
CA HIS A 211 8.96 1.38 4.00
C HIS A 211 10.33 1.61 4.63
N ARG A 212 10.70 2.89 4.80
CA ARG A 212 11.93 3.32 5.47
C ARG A 212 11.58 4.11 6.72
N ILE A 213 12.23 3.82 7.84
CA ILE A 213 12.02 4.52 9.12
C ILE A 213 12.15 6.03 8.91
N GLY A 214 11.16 6.79 9.41
CA GLY A 214 11.13 8.25 9.33
C GLY A 214 10.64 8.80 7.99
N SER A 215 10.27 7.94 7.04
CA SER A 215 9.70 8.36 5.77
C SER A 215 8.20 8.59 5.89
N ARG A 216 7.69 9.60 5.16
CA ARG A 216 6.25 9.77 4.95
C ARG A 216 5.72 8.95 3.77
N GLU A 217 6.61 8.33 3.00
CA GLU A 217 6.27 7.57 1.80
C GLU A 217 5.79 6.16 2.15
N LEU A 218 4.53 5.84 1.85
CA LEU A 218 3.93 4.52 2.11
C LEU A 218 3.79 3.65 0.84
N GLY A 219 3.93 4.24 -0.36
CA GLY A 219 3.60 3.64 -1.65
C GLY A 219 4.79 3.00 -2.39
N GLN A 220 5.80 2.47 -1.69
CA GLN A 220 6.93 1.78 -2.34
C GLN A 220 6.62 0.35 -2.80
N SER A 221 5.35 -0.03 -2.84
CA SER A 221 4.85 -1.31 -3.34
C SER A 221 3.53 -1.08 -4.07
N ALA A 222 3.18 -1.99 -4.97
CA ALA A 222 1.97 -1.90 -5.78
C ALA A 222 1.30 -3.27 -5.96
N VAL A 223 0.07 -3.25 -6.44
CA VAL A 223 -0.67 -4.43 -6.91
C VAL A 223 -1.11 -4.17 -8.34
N VAL A 224 -0.87 -5.12 -9.23
CA VAL A 224 -1.15 -5.03 -10.67
C VAL A 224 -0.99 -6.42 -11.28
N ASP A 225 -1.81 -6.77 -12.26
CA ASP A 225 -1.60 -7.97 -13.09
C ASP A 225 -0.38 -7.72 -13.98
N VAL A 226 0.80 -8.23 -13.58
CA VAL A 226 2.06 -7.95 -14.29
C VAL A 226 2.32 -8.93 -15.43
N ASN A 227 1.58 -10.02 -15.51
CA ASN A 227 1.84 -11.08 -16.49
C ASN A 227 0.70 -11.26 -17.52
N GLY A 228 -0.40 -10.51 -17.36
CA GLY A 228 -1.56 -10.52 -18.24
C GLY A 228 -2.44 -11.76 -18.10
N ASP A 229 -2.34 -12.51 -16.99
CA ASP A 229 -3.10 -13.74 -16.78
C ASP A 229 -4.50 -13.51 -16.17
N GLY A 230 -4.83 -12.26 -15.85
CA GLY A 230 -6.09 -11.84 -15.26
C GLY A 230 -6.11 -11.93 -13.74
N VAL A 231 -5.04 -12.38 -13.08
CA VAL A 231 -4.88 -12.40 -11.63
C VAL A 231 -4.01 -11.23 -11.21
N THR A 232 -4.45 -10.49 -10.18
CA THR A 232 -3.63 -9.37 -9.68
C THR A 232 -2.39 -9.91 -8.97
N ASP A 233 -1.22 -9.33 -9.25
CA ASP A 233 0.04 -9.69 -8.60
C ASP A 233 0.50 -8.61 -7.61
N LEU A 234 1.51 -8.97 -6.82
CA LEU A 234 2.13 -8.16 -5.77
C LEU A 234 3.52 -7.72 -6.22
N VAL A 235 3.77 -6.42 -6.20
CA VAL A 235 5.03 -5.83 -6.63
C VAL A 235 5.68 -5.16 -5.42
N VAL A 236 6.69 -5.82 -4.85
CA VAL A 236 7.24 -5.45 -3.54
C VAL A 236 8.77 -5.46 -3.56
N PRO A 237 9.45 -4.41 -3.08
CA PRO A 237 10.89 -4.42 -2.97
C PRO A 237 11.38 -5.47 -1.97
N ALA A 238 12.53 -6.08 -2.30
CA ALA A 238 13.26 -6.90 -1.34
C ALA A 238 13.88 -6.04 -0.24
N THR A 239 14.29 -6.69 0.86
CA THR A 239 15.13 -6.04 1.89
C THR A 239 16.35 -5.37 1.24
N GLY A 240 16.57 -4.10 1.55
CA GLY A 240 17.65 -3.29 0.97
C GLY A 240 17.25 -2.50 -0.29
N PHE A 241 16.05 -2.74 -0.84
CA PHE A 241 15.45 -1.98 -1.95
C PHE A 241 16.24 -2.01 -3.28
N HIS A 242 17.17 -2.95 -3.45
CA HIS A 242 17.93 -3.13 -4.70
C HIS A 242 17.26 -4.09 -5.68
N GLU A 243 16.24 -4.80 -5.23
CA GLU A 243 15.50 -5.77 -6.04
C GLU A 243 14.02 -5.46 -5.93
N LEU A 244 13.32 -5.40 -7.07
CA LEU A 244 11.86 -5.37 -7.12
C LEU A 244 11.36 -6.76 -7.48
N ARG A 245 10.57 -7.37 -6.60
CA ARG A 245 10.09 -8.74 -6.77
C ARG A 245 8.61 -8.74 -7.13
N LEU A 246 8.28 -9.49 -8.18
CA LEU A 246 6.93 -9.69 -8.70
C LEU A 246 6.44 -11.03 -8.15
N ILE A 247 5.40 -11.01 -7.33
CA ILE A 247 4.92 -12.17 -6.57
C ILE A 247 3.45 -12.42 -6.90
N SER A 248 3.09 -13.67 -7.14
CA SER A 248 1.71 -14.10 -7.39
C SER A 248 1.29 -15.22 -6.44
N VAL A 249 -0.01 -15.51 -6.31
CA VAL A 249 -0.49 -16.72 -5.64
C VAL A 249 -0.72 -17.81 -6.69
N VAL A 250 0.21 -18.75 -6.79
CA VAL A 250 0.14 -19.84 -7.77
C VAL A 250 -0.03 -21.16 -7.04
N ASN A 251 -1.12 -21.88 -7.35
CA ASN A 251 -1.49 -23.15 -6.70
C ASN A 251 -1.56 -23.03 -5.16
N GLY A 252 -2.17 -21.94 -4.66
CA GLY A 252 -2.38 -21.71 -3.23
C GLY A 252 -1.10 -21.36 -2.44
N ALA A 253 -0.07 -20.83 -3.11
CA ALA A 253 1.16 -20.39 -2.46
C ALA A 253 1.74 -19.16 -3.14
N LEU A 254 2.35 -18.27 -2.34
CA LEU A 254 3.13 -17.16 -2.86
C LEU A 254 4.33 -17.70 -3.68
N LYS A 255 4.45 -17.24 -4.93
CA LYS A 255 5.53 -17.56 -5.85
C LYS A 255 6.10 -16.29 -6.45
N GLU A 256 7.42 -16.25 -6.54
CA GLU A 256 8.09 -15.21 -7.31
C GLU A 256 7.96 -15.53 -8.80
N LEU A 257 7.34 -14.61 -9.54
CA LEU A 257 7.26 -14.64 -11.00
C LEU A 257 8.56 -14.12 -11.61
N ASN A 258 9.08 -13.02 -11.05
CA ASN A 258 10.27 -12.34 -11.55
C ASN A 258 10.94 -11.46 -10.49
N CYS A 259 12.18 -11.06 -10.76
CA CYS A 259 12.98 -10.15 -9.94
C CYS A 259 13.76 -9.17 -10.82
N VAL A 260 13.49 -7.88 -10.67
CA VAL A 260 14.21 -6.79 -11.34
C VAL A 260 15.29 -6.25 -10.42
N LYS A 261 16.55 -6.29 -10.85
CA LYS A 261 17.71 -5.88 -10.04
C LYS A 261 18.23 -4.51 -10.42
N HIS A 262 18.61 -3.72 -9.43
CA HIS A 262 19.14 -2.38 -9.60
C HIS A 262 20.47 -2.19 -8.87
N SER A 263 21.37 -1.43 -9.51
CA SER A 263 22.64 -1.03 -8.88
C SER A 263 22.45 0.01 -7.77
N SER A 264 21.30 0.69 -7.73
CA SER A 264 20.96 1.73 -6.75
C SER A 264 19.59 1.44 -6.14
N PRO A 265 19.37 1.73 -4.84
CA PRO A 265 18.09 1.46 -4.19
C PRO A 265 16.90 2.18 -4.85
N ILE A 266 15.75 1.50 -4.89
CA ILE A 266 14.43 2.09 -5.17
C ILE A 266 14.12 3.10 -4.07
N SER A 267 13.70 4.30 -4.48
CA SER A 267 13.60 5.46 -3.60
C SER A 267 12.30 6.26 -3.68
N THR A 268 11.42 5.97 -4.65
CA THR A 268 10.12 6.65 -4.78
C THR A 268 8.96 5.68 -4.57
N THR A 269 7.74 6.20 -4.70
CA THR A 269 6.55 5.38 -4.98
C THR A 269 6.73 4.51 -6.21
N LEU A 270 6.00 3.39 -6.23
CA LEU A 270 5.65 2.69 -7.45
C LEU A 270 4.36 3.26 -7.99
N ASP A 271 4.36 3.62 -9.26
CA ASP A 271 3.21 4.19 -9.95
C ASP A 271 2.75 3.23 -11.04
N VAL A 272 1.47 2.84 -11.00
CA VAL A 272 0.83 1.88 -11.89
C VAL A 272 -0.02 2.64 -12.91
N ARG A 273 0.25 2.46 -14.20
CA ARG A 273 -0.52 3.04 -15.30
C ARG A 273 -0.09 2.44 -16.63
N ASP A 274 -0.95 2.54 -17.63
CA ASP A 274 -0.62 2.31 -19.03
C ASP A 274 0.37 3.40 -19.51
N LEU A 275 1.66 3.07 -19.66
CA LEU A 275 2.73 4.00 -20.04
C LEU A 275 2.94 4.08 -21.55
N ASP A 276 2.62 3.02 -22.29
CA ASP A 276 2.88 2.94 -23.73
C ASP A 276 1.62 2.90 -24.62
N GLY A 277 0.45 2.81 -24.01
CA GLY A 277 -0.87 2.94 -24.65
C GLY A 277 -1.41 1.65 -25.24
N ASP A 278 -0.89 0.48 -24.84
CA ASP A 278 -1.35 -0.81 -25.34
C ASP A 278 -2.58 -1.37 -24.57
N GLY A 279 -2.92 -0.73 -23.45
CA GLY A 279 -4.10 -1.01 -22.64
C GLY A 279 -3.86 -1.92 -21.44
N ASP A 280 -2.65 -2.43 -21.23
CA ASP A 280 -2.29 -3.10 -19.99
C ASP A 280 -1.82 -2.09 -18.92
N GLN A 281 -1.32 -2.55 -17.77
CA GLN A 281 -0.82 -1.67 -16.72
C GLN A 281 0.67 -1.90 -16.50
N ASP A 282 1.43 -0.80 -16.61
CA ASP A 282 2.87 -0.79 -16.40
C ASP A 282 3.26 -0.20 -15.04
N LEU A 283 4.55 -0.29 -14.73
CA LEU A 283 5.14 0.26 -13.51
C LEU A 283 6.17 1.35 -13.82
N SER A 284 6.13 2.45 -13.08
CA SER A 284 7.23 3.43 -13.04
C SER A 284 7.68 3.75 -11.62
N TYR A 285 8.99 3.85 -11.41
CA TYR A 285 9.59 4.18 -10.11
C TYR A 285 11.00 4.77 -10.26
N GLY A 286 11.46 5.49 -9.26
CA GLY A 286 12.76 6.15 -9.20
C GLY A 286 13.77 5.39 -8.34
N LEU A 287 15.02 5.45 -8.77
CA LEU A 287 16.19 4.99 -8.03
C LEU A 287 16.87 6.19 -7.34
N SER A 288 17.58 5.91 -6.25
CA SER A 288 18.28 6.92 -5.45
C SER A 288 19.45 7.62 -6.16
N ASP A 289 19.90 7.11 -7.30
CA ASP A 289 20.86 7.80 -8.19
C ASP A 289 20.19 8.75 -9.19
N GLY A 290 18.87 8.91 -9.10
CA GLY A 290 18.07 9.82 -9.92
C GLY A 290 17.54 9.22 -11.21
N ARG A 291 17.90 7.99 -11.56
CA ARG A 291 17.30 7.30 -12.72
C ARG A 291 15.84 6.94 -12.45
N ARG A 292 15.00 7.01 -13.47
CA ARG A 292 13.66 6.41 -13.47
C ARG A 292 13.70 5.08 -14.20
N VAL A 293 12.97 4.11 -13.68
CA VAL A 293 12.69 2.82 -14.30
C VAL A 293 11.24 2.81 -14.75
N GLU A 294 11.01 2.32 -15.96
CA GLU A 294 9.70 1.93 -16.47
C GLU A 294 9.80 0.42 -16.77
N LEU A 295 8.90 -0.37 -16.19
CA LEU A 295 8.76 -1.79 -16.45
C LEU A 295 7.43 -1.98 -17.15
N LEU A 296 7.50 -2.33 -18.43
CA LEU A 296 6.31 -2.53 -19.24
C LEU A 296 5.87 -3.98 -19.19
N SER A 297 4.57 -4.14 -18.99
CA SER A 297 3.90 -5.43 -19.00
C SER A 297 3.80 -5.97 -20.45
N PRO A 298 3.55 -7.28 -20.62
CA PRO A 298 3.72 -7.98 -21.90
C PRO A 298 2.51 -8.05 -22.83
#